data_AF-A0A8T3VHV5-F1
#
_entry.id   AF-A0A8T3VHV5-F1
#
_cell.length_a   1.000
_cell.length_b   1.000
_cell.length_c   1.000
_cell.angle_alpha   90.00
_cell.angle_beta   90.00
_cell.angle_gamma   90.00
#
_symmetry.space_group_name_H-M   'P 1'
#
loop_
_entity.id
_entity.type
_entity.pdbx_description
1 polymer ?
#
loop_
_entity_poly.entity_id
_entity_poly.type
_entity_poly.pdbx_seq_one_letter_code
_entity_poly.pdbx_strand_id
1 'polypeptide(L)'
;MAIRTEAYIRVNGRLPAIVYRKSTLPDYNDSTMKLFIKTCTFKGNSINEALAVIANKKLYSKYFDSQKTDKKTITDAKAGKGSNCVDWGQVYYRIAKSLGYDVQFVHVKCRVSGTGHIRLRLRHKKHTGGNWINRDPAAVADTTSGNIWVIWCEDGNVIAIDPSWIFTDLYSS
;
A
#
# COMPACT_ATOMS: atom_id res chain seq x y z
N MET A 1 -13.97 -8.45 17.33
CA MET A 1 -13.70 -9.90 17.26
C MET A 1 -12.19 -10.12 17.35
N ALA A 2 -11.66 -10.49 18.53
CA ALA A 2 -10.22 -10.61 18.81
C ALA A 2 -9.82 -12.00 19.36
N ILE A 3 -10.70 -13.00 19.25
CA ILE A 3 -10.68 -14.15 20.17
C ILE A 3 -9.67 -15.26 19.79
N ARG A 4 -9.23 -15.36 18.52
CA ARG A 4 -8.39 -16.50 18.07
C ARG A 4 -6.89 -16.33 18.33
N THR A 5 -6.36 -15.11 18.24
CA THR A 5 -4.92 -14.88 18.38
C THR A 5 -4.48 -14.89 19.85
N GLU A 6 -5.29 -14.32 20.74
CA GLU A 6 -5.01 -14.28 22.18
C GLU A 6 -5.00 -15.68 22.82
N ALA A 7 -5.92 -16.55 22.42
CA ALA A 7 -5.95 -17.94 22.87
C ALA A 7 -4.69 -18.71 22.46
N TYR A 8 -4.20 -18.52 21.23
CA TYR A 8 -2.98 -19.16 20.76
C TYR A 8 -1.74 -18.67 21.53
N ILE A 9 -1.64 -17.36 21.78
CA ILE A 9 -0.51 -16.77 22.53
C ILE A 9 -0.48 -17.30 23.96
N ARG A 10 -1.62 -17.40 24.64
CA ARG A 10 -1.69 -17.96 25.99
C ARG A 10 -1.19 -19.40 26.07
N VAL A 11 -1.50 -20.21 25.06
CA VAL A 11 -1.13 -21.64 25.04
C VAL A 11 0.32 -21.85 24.62
N ASN A 12 0.84 -21.06 23.69
CA ASN A 12 2.11 -21.36 23.03
C ASN A 12 3.25 -20.40 23.42
N GLY A 13 2.98 -19.35 24.19
CA GLY A 13 3.99 -18.36 24.62
C GLY A 13 4.62 -17.57 23.48
N ARG A 14 4.11 -17.72 22.26
CA ARG A 14 4.60 -17.10 21.03
C ARG A 14 3.46 -16.82 20.08
N LEU A 15 3.65 -15.84 19.20
CA LEU A 15 2.74 -15.63 18.08
C LEU A 15 2.65 -16.89 17.21
N PRO A 16 1.48 -17.21 16.64
CA PRO A 16 1.38 -18.32 15.69
C PRO A 16 2.37 -18.14 14.56
N ALA A 17 3.04 -19.23 14.17
CA ALA A 17 3.95 -19.22 13.05
C ALA A 17 3.14 -18.87 11.79
N ILE A 18 3.36 -17.66 11.28
CA ILE A 18 2.70 -17.19 10.07
C ILE A 18 3.37 -17.89 8.90
N VAL A 19 2.68 -18.86 8.30
CA VAL A 19 3.15 -19.54 7.10
C VAL A 19 2.83 -18.63 5.90
N TYR A 20 3.85 -17.92 5.43
CA TYR A 20 3.75 -17.14 4.20
C TYR A 20 3.75 -18.08 2.98
N ARG A 21 2.61 -18.23 2.30
CA ARG A 21 2.66 -18.67 0.90
C ARG A 21 3.24 -17.52 0.08
N LYS A 22 4.51 -17.64 -0.30
CA LYS A 22 5.12 -16.80 -1.32
C LYS A 22 4.25 -16.89 -2.56
N SER A 23 3.55 -15.82 -2.92
CA SER A 23 2.91 -15.72 -4.22
C SER A 23 4.02 -15.66 -5.26
N THR A 24 4.33 -16.81 -5.85
CA THR A 24 5.21 -16.94 -7.01
C THR A 24 4.40 -16.71 -8.27
N LEU A 25 3.85 -15.50 -8.44
CA LEU A 25 3.30 -15.12 -9.73
C LEU A 25 4.36 -14.32 -10.49
N PRO A 26 5.10 -14.97 -11.41
CA PRO A 26 5.63 -14.27 -12.56
C PRO A 26 4.45 -13.84 -13.46
N ASP A 27 4.71 -12.84 -14.29
CA ASP A 27 3.91 -12.39 -15.43
C ASP A 27 2.81 -11.35 -15.21
N TYR A 28 2.78 -10.44 -16.19
CA TYR A 28 1.94 -9.27 -16.42
C TYR A 28 0.42 -9.59 -16.55
N ASN A 29 -0.13 -10.34 -15.60
CA ASN A 29 -1.55 -10.69 -15.50
C ASN A 29 -2.23 -10.13 -14.23
N ASP A 30 -1.58 -9.25 -13.47
CA ASP A 30 -2.17 -8.64 -12.28
C ASP A 30 -3.46 -7.87 -12.63
N SER A 31 -4.58 -8.36 -12.10
CA SER A 31 -5.92 -7.82 -12.37
C SER A 31 -6.10 -6.40 -11.82
N THR A 32 -5.31 -6.01 -10.81
CA THR A 32 -5.29 -4.65 -10.25
C THR A 32 -4.63 -3.69 -11.22
N MET A 33 -3.47 -4.05 -11.79
CA MET A 33 -2.82 -3.23 -12.84
C MET A 33 -3.73 -3.01 -14.04
N LYS A 34 -4.34 -4.10 -14.55
CA LYS A 34 -5.29 -4.02 -15.69
C LYS A 34 -6.50 -3.14 -15.36
N LEU A 35 -7.07 -3.29 -14.16
CA LEU A 35 -8.18 -2.48 -13.72
C LEU A 35 -7.79 -1.00 -13.56
N PHE A 36 -6.60 -0.73 -13.03
CA PHE A 36 -6.10 0.63 -12.83
C PHE A 36 -5.85 1.35 -14.16
N ILE A 37 -5.22 0.68 -15.14
CA ILE A 37 -5.08 1.17 -16.53
C ILE A 37 -6.45 1.54 -17.10
N LYS A 38 -7.40 0.60 -17.07
CA LYS A 38 -8.75 0.79 -17.64
C LYS A 38 -9.54 1.91 -16.95
N THR A 39 -9.40 2.04 -15.64
CA THR A 39 -10.27 2.90 -14.82
C THR A 39 -9.73 4.31 -14.66
N CYS A 40 -8.41 4.45 -14.60
CA CYS A 40 -7.74 5.70 -14.24
C CYS A 40 -6.93 6.30 -15.39
N THR A 41 -7.08 5.77 -16.61
CA THR A 41 -6.38 6.23 -17.83
C THR A 41 -4.86 6.24 -17.67
N PHE A 42 -4.35 5.34 -16.82
CA PHE A 42 -2.92 5.14 -16.60
C PHE A 42 -2.31 4.42 -17.80
N LYS A 43 -1.24 4.95 -18.38
CA LYS A 43 -0.60 4.35 -19.56
C LYS A 43 0.30 3.16 -19.23
N GLY A 44 0.66 2.99 -17.95
CA GLY A 44 1.45 1.85 -17.51
C GLY A 44 2.96 2.02 -17.62
N ASN A 45 3.47 3.25 -17.77
CA ASN A 45 4.88 3.46 -18.12
C ASN A 45 5.80 3.59 -16.91
N SER A 46 5.31 4.12 -15.78
CA SER A 46 6.16 4.32 -14.60
C SER A 46 5.38 4.39 -13.27
N ILE A 47 6.09 4.15 -12.17
CA ILE A 47 5.56 4.31 -10.80
C ILE A 47 5.20 5.78 -10.49
N ASN A 48 5.96 6.74 -11.05
CA ASN A 48 5.68 8.17 -10.87
C ASN A 48 4.39 8.59 -11.57
N GLU A 49 4.13 8.03 -12.76
CA GLU A 49 2.87 8.25 -13.48
C GLU A 49 1.68 7.68 -12.68
N ALA A 50 1.83 6.50 -12.06
CA ALA A 50 0.79 5.96 -11.18
C ALA A 50 0.48 6.90 -10.00
N LEU A 51 1.52 7.49 -9.37
CA LEU A 51 1.34 8.51 -8.34
C LEU A 51 0.67 9.78 -8.88
N ALA A 52 1.03 10.24 -10.08
CA ALA A 52 0.40 11.40 -10.68
C ALA A 52 -1.10 11.17 -10.94
N VAL A 53 -1.47 9.97 -11.38
CA VAL A 53 -2.87 9.56 -11.52
C VAL A 53 -3.60 9.59 -10.17
N ILE A 54 -3.00 9.07 -9.11
CA ILE A 54 -3.56 9.12 -7.75
C ILE A 54 -3.72 10.57 -7.26
N ALA A 55 -2.69 11.39 -7.43
CA ALA A 55 -2.68 12.79 -7.03
C ALA A 55 -3.79 13.59 -7.72
N ASN A 56 -4.01 13.35 -9.01
CA ASN A 56 -5.05 14.02 -9.78
C ASN A 56 -6.46 13.64 -9.33
N LYS A 57 -6.65 12.47 -8.72
CA LYS A 57 -7.96 12.08 -8.18
C LYS A 57 -8.26 12.82 -6.87
N LYS A 58 -7.26 13.12 -6.03
CA LYS A 58 -7.39 13.79 -4.72
C LYS A 58 -8.31 13.07 -3.73
N LEU A 59 -8.12 11.75 -3.59
CA LEU A 59 -9.08 10.84 -2.95
C LEU A 59 -8.49 10.16 -1.71
N TYR A 60 -7.97 10.95 -0.78
CA TYR A 60 -7.67 10.45 0.55
C TYR A 60 -8.91 10.49 1.46
N SER A 61 -9.04 9.51 2.34
CA SER A 61 -10.06 9.51 3.39
C SER A 61 -9.49 8.91 4.67
N LYS A 62 -9.76 9.56 5.80
CA LYS A 62 -9.25 9.16 7.11
C LYS A 62 -10.17 8.10 7.74
N TYR A 63 -9.72 6.85 7.74
CA TYR A 63 -10.27 5.76 8.52
C TYR A 63 -9.19 4.74 8.86
N PHE A 64 -9.39 3.98 9.93
CA PHE A 64 -8.46 2.94 10.38
C PHE A 64 -8.68 1.63 9.64
N ASP A 65 -7.59 0.86 9.52
CA ASP A 65 -7.51 -0.50 8.95
C ASP A 65 -7.86 -0.60 7.45
N SER A 66 -7.56 -1.73 6.80
CA SER A 66 -7.98 -1.95 5.41
C SER A 66 -9.48 -2.24 5.40
N GLN A 67 -10.25 -1.46 4.63
CA GLN A 67 -11.69 -1.65 4.48
C GLN A 67 -12.10 -2.01 3.05
N LYS A 68 -11.15 -1.95 2.11
CA LYS A 68 -11.46 -2.04 0.68
C LYS A 68 -10.46 -2.94 -0.02
N THR A 69 -10.99 -3.88 -0.80
CA THR A 69 -10.19 -4.61 -1.79
C THR A 69 -9.61 -3.63 -2.82
N ASP A 70 -8.52 -4.02 -3.48
CA ASP A 70 -7.91 -3.24 -4.56
C ASP A 70 -8.93 -2.81 -5.62
N LYS A 71 -9.83 -3.74 -6.00
CA LYS A 71 -10.93 -3.46 -6.93
C LYS A 71 -11.84 -2.36 -6.40
N LYS A 72 -12.27 -2.46 -5.14
CA LYS A 72 -13.15 -1.47 -4.52
C LYS A 72 -12.46 -0.11 -4.40
N THR A 73 -11.18 -0.07 -4.02
CA THR A 73 -10.37 1.15 -3.97
C THR A 73 -10.34 1.86 -5.32
N ILE A 74 -10.10 1.12 -6.40
CA ILE A 74 -10.04 1.69 -7.76
C ILE A 74 -11.42 2.15 -8.23
N THR A 75 -12.48 1.38 -7.99
CA THR A 75 -13.85 1.77 -8.41
C THR A 75 -14.39 2.95 -7.60
N ASP A 76 -14.13 2.99 -6.29
CA ASP A 76 -14.46 4.12 -5.42
C ASP A 76 -13.72 5.37 -5.89
N ALA A 77 -12.44 5.23 -6.26
CA ALA A 77 -11.65 6.34 -6.79
C ALA A 77 -12.23 6.89 -8.10
N LYS A 78 -12.77 6.04 -8.98
CA LYS A 78 -13.50 6.50 -10.18
C LYS A 78 -14.73 7.33 -9.82
N ALA A 79 -15.41 6.97 -8.73
CA ALA A 79 -16.63 7.62 -8.24
C ALA A 79 -16.36 8.82 -7.32
N GLY A 80 -15.10 9.29 -7.20
CA GLY A 80 -14.74 10.43 -6.37
C GLY A 80 -14.76 10.14 -4.86
N LYS A 81 -14.66 8.87 -4.45
CA LYS A 81 -14.62 8.46 -3.04
C LYS A 81 -13.20 8.13 -2.61
N GLY A 82 -12.79 8.69 -1.48
CA GLY A 82 -11.44 8.50 -0.95
C GLY A 82 -11.19 7.18 -0.24
N SER A 83 -9.91 6.83 -0.15
CA SER A 83 -9.41 5.64 0.55
C SER A 83 -8.22 5.98 1.46
N ASN A 84 -7.94 5.14 2.45
CA ASN A 84 -6.89 5.39 3.43
C ASN A 84 -5.50 4.91 2.98
N CYS A 85 -4.52 4.98 3.88
CA CYS A 85 -3.13 4.66 3.59
C CYS A 85 -2.87 3.18 3.29
N VAL A 86 -3.62 2.28 3.91
CA VAL A 86 -3.49 0.85 3.66
C VAL A 86 -4.04 0.51 2.27
N ASP A 87 -5.25 0.98 1.97
CA ASP A 87 -5.95 0.65 0.72
C ASP A 87 -5.23 1.24 -0.52
N TRP A 88 -4.79 2.49 -0.46
CA TRP A 88 -3.93 3.06 -1.52
C TRP A 88 -2.56 2.38 -1.59
N GLY A 89 -2.03 1.99 -0.43
CA GLY A 89 -0.77 1.29 -0.34
C GLY A 89 -0.78 -0.07 -1.06
N GLN A 90 -1.84 -0.85 -0.88
CA GLN A 90 -2.04 -2.16 -1.53
C GLN A 90 -2.17 -2.05 -3.05
N VAL A 91 -2.97 -1.09 -3.55
CA VAL A 91 -3.09 -0.84 -5.00
C VAL A 91 -1.73 -0.48 -5.59
N TYR A 92 -1.02 0.45 -4.95
CA TYR A 92 0.28 0.92 -5.44
C TYR A 92 1.36 -0.16 -5.33
N TYR A 93 1.33 -1.01 -4.30
CA TYR A 93 2.20 -2.18 -4.17
C TYR A 93 2.09 -3.07 -5.40
N ARG A 94 0.86 -3.43 -5.81
CA ARG A 94 0.63 -4.32 -6.96
C ARG A 94 1.08 -3.69 -8.28
N ILE A 95 0.83 -2.39 -8.45
CA ILE A 95 1.30 -1.65 -9.64
C ILE A 95 2.83 -1.65 -9.69
N ALA A 96 3.51 -1.32 -8.59
CA ALA A 96 4.97 -1.30 -8.55
C ALA A 96 5.59 -2.69 -8.76
N LYS A 97 5.01 -3.75 -8.16
CA LYS A 97 5.40 -5.14 -8.43
C LYS A 97 5.23 -5.49 -9.91
N SER A 98 4.13 -5.09 -10.53
CA SER A 98 3.85 -5.32 -11.96
C SER A 98 4.85 -4.59 -12.88
N LEU A 99 5.38 -3.46 -12.42
CA LEU A 99 6.43 -2.70 -13.11
C LEU A 99 7.85 -3.22 -12.80
N GLY A 100 7.99 -4.37 -12.15
CA GLY A 100 9.27 -5.04 -11.91
C GLY A 100 10.05 -4.54 -10.68
N TYR A 101 9.42 -3.78 -9.78
CA TYR A 101 10.09 -3.31 -8.56
C TYR A 101 10.13 -4.41 -7.49
N ASP A 102 11.18 -4.38 -6.68
CA ASP A 102 11.12 -4.87 -5.31
C ASP A 102 10.34 -3.84 -4.49
N VAL A 103 9.42 -4.30 -3.66
CA VAL A 103 8.48 -3.44 -2.96
C VAL A 103 8.30 -3.96 -1.55
N GLN A 104 8.31 -3.06 -0.57
CA GLN A 104 8.00 -3.38 0.80
C GLN A 104 7.08 -2.31 1.41
N PHE A 105 6.19 -2.74 2.28
CA PHE A 105 5.49 -1.85 3.17
C PHE A 105 6.37 -1.46 4.34
N VAL A 106 6.25 -0.20 4.75
CA VAL A 106 6.90 0.35 5.93
C VAL A 106 5.80 0.89 6.83
N HIS A 107 5.61 0.22 7.97
CA HIS A 107 4.73 0.72 9.02
C HIS A 107 5.53 1.65 9.92
N VAL A 108 5.10 2.89 10.01
CA VAL A 108 5.75 3.92 10.83
C VAL A 108 4.80 4.46 11.88
N LYS A 109 5.34 4.83 13.04
CA LYS A 109 4.68 5.70 14.01
C LYS A 109 5.06 7.13 13.69
N CYS A 110 4.08 7.92 13.30
CA CYS A 110 4.27 9.33 12.99
C CYS A 110 4.73 10.10 14.23
N ARG A 111 5.81 10.89 14.10
CA ARG A 111 6.40 11.61 15.23
C ARG A 111 5.44 12.65 15.82
N VAL A 112 4.80 13.44 14.96
CA VAL A 112 3.95 14.58 15.37
C VAL A 112 2.59 14.11 15.90
N SER A 113 1.90 13.21 15.18
CA SER A 113 0.55 12.77 15.57
C SER A 113 0.54 11.57 16.52
N GLY A 114 1.65 10.82 16.63
CA GLY A 114 1.72 9.57 17.37
C GLY A 114 0.96 8.40 16.72
N THR A 115 0.26 8.62 15.61
CA THR A 115 -0.56 7.61 14.90
C THR A 115 0.30 6.70 14.03
N GLY A 116 -0.21 5.50 13.72
CA GLY A 116 0.38 4.61 12.73
C GLY A 116 0.11 5.10 11.30
N HIS A 117 1.07 4.90 10.40
CA HIS A 117 0.94 5.16 8.97
C HIS A 117 1.67 4.10 8.15
N ILE A 118 1.13 3.76 6.98
CA ILE A 118 1.76 2.87 6.03
C ILE A 118 2.26 3.67 4.84
N ARG A 119 3.53 3.49 4.50
CA ARG A 119 4.13 3.92 3.23
C ARG A 119 4.82 2.74 2.56
N LEU A 120 5.33 2.94 1.35
CA LEU A 120 6.11 1.94 0.65
C LEU A 120 7.55 2.38 0.48
N ARG A 121 8.45 1.39 0.41
CA ARG A 121 9.76 1.56 -0.19
C ARG A 121 9.88 0.67 -1.41
N LEU A 122 10.46 1.20 -2.47
CA LEU A 122 10.62 0.54 -3.77
C LEU A 122 12.09 0.49 -4.15
N ARG A 123 12.50 -0.55 -4.87
CA ARG A 123 13.83 -0.67 -5.45
C ARG A 123 13.75 -1.29 -6.84
N HIS A 124 14.52 -0.75 -7.77
CA HIS A 124 14.66 -1.27 -9.12
C HIS A 124 16.04 -0.97 -9.69
N LYS A 125 16.69 -1.96 -10.31
CA LYS A 125 18.07 -1.84 -10.83
C LYS A 125 18.27 -0.62 -11.75
N LYS A 126 17.37 -0.46 -12.73
CA LYS A 126 17.38 0.67 -13.68
C LYS A 126 16.84 2.00 -13.10
N HIS A 127 15.63 1.98 -12.53
CA HIS A 127 14.91 3.20 -12.18
C HIS A 127 15.30 3.83 -10.85
N THR A 128 15.95 3.08 -9.95
CA THR A 128 16.40 3.58 -8.65
C THR A 128 17.89 3.36 -8.42
N GLY A 129 18.63 2.92 -9.46
CA GLY A 129 20.03 2.53 -9.35
C GLY A 129 20.26 1.34 -8.42
N GLY A 130 19.22 0.54 -8.12
CA GLY A 130 19.29 -0.52 -7.12
C GLY A 130 19.18 -0.04 -5.67
N ASN A 131 18.87 1.23 -5.42
CA ASN A 131 18.65 1.76 -4.07
C ASN A 131 17.18 1.74 -3.69
N TRP A 132 16.90 1.65 -2.39
CA TRP A 132 15.55 1.82 -1.85
C TRP A 132 15.16 3.30 -1.87
N ILE A 133 13.97 3.58 -2.38
CA ILE A 133 13.34 4.90 -2.37
C ILE A 133 11.98 4.80 -1.67
N ASN A 134 11.61 5.81 -0.88
CA ASN A 134 10.30 5.85 -0.25
C ASN A 134 9.25 6.47 -1.19
N ARG A 135 8.04 5.93 -1.18
CA ARG A 135 6.87 6.46 -1.90
C ARG A 135 5.62 6.29 -1.05
N ASP A 136 4.77 7.30 -1.08
CA ASP A 136 3.60 7.38 -0.22
C ASP A 136 2.34 7.74 -1.03
N PRO A 137 1.62 6.74 -1.56
CA PRO A 137 0.44 6.99 -2.37
C PRO A 137 -0.68 7.65 -1.57
N ALA A 138 -0.70 7.50 -0.25
CA ALA A 138 -1.73 8.09 0.62
C ALA A 138 -1.50 9.59 0.81
N ALA A 139 -0.25 9.97 1.12
CA ALA A 139 0.12 11.38 1.22
C ALA A 139 -0.03 12.10 -0.12
N VAL A 140 0.27 11.41 -1.23
CA VAL A 140 0.03 11.92 -2.58
C VAL A 140 -1.47 12.04 -2.88
N ALA A 141 -2.31 11.10 -2.41
CA ALA A 141 -3.77 11.19 -2.58
C ALA A 141 -4.41 12.35 -1.79
N ASP A 142 -3.78 12.82 -0.70
CA ASP A 142 -4.27 13.94 0.12
C ASP A 142 -3.78 15.32 -0.38
N THR A 143 -2.81 15.36 -1.30
CA THR A 143 -2.26 16.63 -1.77
C THR A 143 -3.17 17.35 -2.77
N THR A 144 -3.33 18.66 -2.59
CA THR A 144 -4.00 19.53 -3.57
C THR A 144 -3.08 19.98 -4.71
N SER A 145 -1.76 19.86 -4.51
CA SER A 145 -0.70 20.39 -5.38
C SER A 145 -0.29 19.47 -6.53
N GLY A 146 -0.70 18.19 -6.50
CA GLY A 146 -0.22 17.19 -7.45
C GLY A 146 1.23 16.73 -7.20
N ASN A 147 1.87 17.15 -6.10
CA ASN A 147 3.23 16.76 -5.78
C ASN A 147 3.32 15.24 -5.46
N ILE A 148 3.92 14.49 -6.37
CA ILE A 148 4.10 13.03 -6.26
C ILE A 148 5.22 12.60 -5.30
N TRP A 149 5.98 13.56 -4.76
CA TRP A 149 7.12 13.31 -3.85
C TRP A 149 6.75 13.48 -2.38
N VAL A 150 5.51 13.85 -2.07
CA VAL A 150 5.07 14.02 -0.68
C VAL A 150 5.10 12.66 0.02
N ILE A 151 5.70 12.64 1.20
CA ILE A 151 5.78 11.47 2.07
C ILE A 151 5.38 11.90 3.47
N TRP A 152 4.41 11.20 4.06
CA TRP A 152 4.09 11.42 5.46
C TRP A 152 5.01 10.61 6.36
N CYS A 153 5.29 11.21 7.53
CA CYS A 153 5.99 10.55 8.62
C CYS A 153 7.35 10.01 8.16
N GLU A 154 8.05 10.79 7.34
CA GLU A 154 9.39 10.44 6.87
C GLU A 154 10.40 10.38 8.03
N ASP A 155 10.22 11.28 9.01
CA ASP A 155 10.90 11.35 10.30
C ASP A 155 10.27 10.44 11.38
N GLY A 156 9.30 9.59 11.00
CA GLY A 156 8.62 8.67 11.90
C GLY A 156 9.44 7.43 12.25
N ASN A 157 9.13 6.82 13.39
CA ASN A 157 9.81 5.61 13.85
C ASN A 157 9.28 4.39 13.08
N VAL A 158 10.15 3.62 12.44
CA VAL A 158 9.75 2.36 11.79
C VAL A 158 9.36 1.33 12.84
N ILE A 159 8.12 0.85 12.76
CA ILE A 159 7.56 -0.19 13.63
C ILE A 159 7.81 -1.57 13.00
N ALA A 160 7.55 -1.69 11.69
CA ALA A 160 7.66 -2.95 10.97
C ALA A 160 7.91 -2.73 9.48
N ILE A 161 8.54 -3.72 8.85
CA ILE A 161 8.62 -3.87 7.39
C ILE A 161 7.76 -5.07 7.01
N ASP A 162 6.92 -4.91 5.99
CA ASP A 162 5.96 -5.91 5.52
C ASP A 162 5.13 -6.52 6.66
N PRO A 163 4.37 -5.71 7.42
CA PRO A 163 3.62 -6.20 8.56
C PRO A 163 2.63 -7.28 8.12
N SER A 164 2.54 -8.36 8.90
CA SER A 164 1.77 -9.55 8.50
C SER A 164 0.29 -9.30 8.25
N TRP A 165 -0.28 -8.25 8.84
CA TRP A 165 -1.68 -7.90 8.70
C TRP A 165 -2.00 -7.16 7.39
N ILE A 166 -1.00 -6.67 6.65
CA ILE A 166 -1.18 -5.72 5.54
C ILE A 166 -2.02 -6.25 4.38
N PHE A 167 -2.18 -7.57 4.26
CA PHE A 167 -3.03 -8.21 3.25
C PHE A 167 -4.08 -9.16 3.84
N THR A 168 -4.11 -9.35 5.16
CA THR A 168 -5.01 -10.34 5.79
C THR A 168 -6.42 -9.82 5.97
N ASP A 169 -6.56 -8.50 6.14
CA ASP A 169 -7.83 -7.85 6.48
C ASP A 169 -8.83 -7.88 5.31
N LEU A 170 -8.37 -8.22 4.10
CA LEU A 170 -9.20 -8.37 2.90
C LEU A 170 -9.92 -9.73 2.81
N TYR A 171 -9.45 -10.74 3.53
CA TYR A 171 -9.90 -12.13 3.38
C TYR A 171 -10.48 -12.72 4.67
N SER A 172 -10.53 -11.95 5.76
CA SER A 172 -11.25 -12.30 6.97
C SER A 172 -12.73 -11.92 6.85
N SER A 173 -13.45 -12.67 6.02
CA SER A 173 -14.90 -12.78 6.03
C SER A 173 -15.30 -14.22 6.29
#